data_AF-A0A9X2MEH8-F1
#
_entry.id   AF-A0A9X2MEH8-F1
#
_cell.length_a   1.000
_cell.length_b   1.000
_cell.length_c   1.000
_cell.angle_alpha   90.00
_cell.angle_beta   90.00
_cell.angle_gamma   90.00
#
_symmetry.space_group_name_H-M   'P 1'
#
loop_
_entity.id
_entity.type
_entity.pdbx_description
1 polymer ?
#
loop_
_entity_poly.entity_id
_entity_poly.type
_entity_poly.pdbx_seq_one_letter_code
_entity_poly.pdbx_strand_id
1 'polypeptide(L)'
;MIEIGNLKLDSDFDYRIIREEANDLDLYIDINYRCVDINVGESQIFNSRVQFPYVRSILLRINKESHLMTVHLMRDIDLFSAFANFEVDYSNSIFKIKNFQEKVIISKN
;
A
#
# COMPACT_ATOMS: atom_id res chain seq x y z
N MET A 1 10.27 3.27 10.47
CA MET A 1 10.71 2.97 9.09
C MET A 1 11.21 1.54 9.07
N ILE A 2 10.69 0.74 8.15
CA ILE A 2 10.96 -0.69 8.00
C ILE A 2 11.57 -0.89 6.62
N GLU A 3 12.59 -1.75 6.52
CA GLU A 3 13.24 -2.09 5.24
C GLU A 3 12.99 -3.55 4.91
N ILE A 4 12.47 -3.81 3.71
CA ILE A 4 12.04 -5.13 3.24
C ILE A 4 12.52 -5.29 1.80
N GLY A 5 13.63 -6.01 1.60
CA GLY A 5 14.34 -6.00 0.32
C GLY A 5 14.70 -4.56 -0.05
N ASN A 6 14.28 -4.10 -1.23
CA ASN A 6 14.47 -2.71 -1.68
C ASN A 6 13.37 -1.73 -1.19
N LEU A 7 12.30 -2.21 -0.55
CA LEU A 7 11.21 -1.36 -0.09
C LEU A 7 11.58 -0.67 1.23
N LYS A 8 11.49 0.66 1.25
CA LYS A 8 11.49 1.47 2.48
C LYS A 8 10.05 1.84 2.83
N LEU A 9 9.49 1.16 3.81
CA LEU A 9 8.11 1.35 4.26
C LEU A 9 8.06 2.21 5.52
N ASP A 10 7.26 3.27 5.48
CA ASP A 10 6.96 4.12 6.62
C ASP A 10 5.44 4.11 6.90
N SER A 11 5.03 3.19 7.77
CA SER A 11 3.63 2.92 8.11
C SER A 11 3.33 3.33 9.55
N ASP A 12 2.17 3.94 9.79
CA ASP A 12 1.61 4.15 11.14
C ASP A 12 0.71 2.97 11.59
N PHE A 13 0.59 1.94 10.75
CA PHE A 13 -0.20 0.74 10.98
C PHE A 13 0.71 -0.47 11.14
N ASP A 14 0.30 -1.38 12.01
CA ASP A 14 0.93 -2.70 12.14
C ASP A 14 0.76 -3.49 10.84
N TYR A 15 1.78 -4.28 10.53
CA TYR A 15 1.80 -5.15 9.37
C TYR A 15 2.08 -6.60 9.78
N ARG A 16 1.68 -7.53 8.93
CA ARG A 16 1.97 -8.97 9.07
C ARG A 16 2.47 -9.51 7.75
N ILE A 17 3.51 -10.34 7.80
CA ILE A 17 3.93 -11.13 6.64
C ILE A 17 2.99 -12.33 6.56
N ILE A 18 2.24 -12.46 5.45
CA ILE A 18 1.28 -13.56 5.25
C ILE A 18 1.79 -14.62 4.27
N ARG A 19 2.76 -14.26 3.43
CA ARG A 19 3.49 -15.18 2.55
C ARG A 19 4.90 -14.65 2.38
N GLU A 20 5.87 -15.55 2.50
CA GLU A 20 7.26 -15.29 2.21
C GLU A 20 7.84 -16.47 1.45
N GLU A 21 8.23 -16.22 0.22
CA GLU A 21 9.00 -17.13 -0.62
C GLU A 21 10.36 -16.48 -0.91
N ALA A 22 11.23 -17.19 -1.64
CA ALA A 22 12.62 -16.77 -1.85
C ALA A 22 12.75 -15.26 -2.14
N ASN A 23 12.11 -14.81 -3.22
CA ASN A 23 12.16 -13.42 -3.66
C ASN A 23 10.82 -12.68 -3.50
N ASP A 24 9.71 -13.36 -3.26
CA ASP A 24 8.39 -12.74 -3.16
C ASP A 24 7.89 -12.67 -1.72
N LEU A 25 7.20 -11.58 -1.39
CA LEU A 25 6.69 -11.30 -0.05
C LEU A 25 5.34 -10.58 -0.12
N ASP A 26 4.39 -11.05 0.69
CA ASP A 26 3.08 -10.42 0.84
C ASP A 26 2.94 -9.83 2.25
N LEU A 27 2.75 -8.51 2.33
CA LEU A 27 2.50 -7.78 3.56
C LEU A 27 1.03 -7.41 3.68
N TYR A 28 0.40 -7.84 4.76
CA TYR A 28 -0.95 -7.46 5.11
C TYR A 28 -0.96 -6.35 6.16
N ILE A 29 -1.66 -5.25 5.85
CA ILE A 29 -1.75 -4.06 6.68
C ILE A 29 -3.23 -3.79 6.98
N ASP A 30 -3.61 -3.96 8.24
CA ASP A 30 -4.97 -3.70 8.69
C ASP A 30 -5.17 -2.19 8.91
N ILE A 31 -6.16 -1.61 8.24
CA ILE A 31 -6.51 -0.19 8.40
C ILE A 31 -7.95 0.03 8.90
N ASN A 32 -8.65 -1.05 9.27
CA ASN A 32 -9.96 -1.05 9.91
C ASN A 32 -11.03 -0.16 9.23
N TYR A 33 -11.39 -0.49 7.99
CA TYR A 33 -12.50 0.15 7.23
C TYR A 33 -12.37 1.67 7.06
N ARG A 34 -11.15 2.17 6.86
CA ARG A 34 -10.86 3.60 6.66
C ARG A 34 -10.89 4.00 5.19
N CYS A 35 -11.10 5.30 4.95
CA CYS A 35 -10.91 5.87 3.62
C CYS A 35 -9.41 5.94 3.29
N VAL A 36 -9.02 5.51 2.09
CA VAL A 36 -7.66 5.61 1.59
C VAL A 36 -7.58 6.72 0.53
N ASP A 37 -6.79 7.74 0.79
CA ASP A 37 -6.39 8.75 -0.17
C ASP A 37 -5.04 8.37 -0.78
N ILE A 38 -5.00 8.11 -2.08
CA ILE A 38 -3.75 8.00 -2.82
C ILE A 38 -3.39 9.37 -3.36
N ASN A 39 -2.26 9.91 -2.92
CA ASN A 39 -1.72 11.14 -3.50
C ASN A 39 -1.07 10.80 -4.84
N VAL A 40 -1.64 11.33 -5.92
CA VAL A 40 -1.21 11.05 -7.30
C VAL A 40 -0.36 12.18 -7.89
N GLY A 41 -0.04 13.20 -7.09
CA GLY A 41 0.73 14.35 -7.55
C GLY A 41 0.08 15.05 -8.74
N GLU A 42 0.90 15.59 -9.64
CA GLU A 42 0.44 16.16 -10.90
C GLU A 42 0.11 15.04 -11.90
N SER A 43 -1.18 14.85 -12.18
CA SER A 43 -1.68 13.94 -13.20
C SER A 43 -2.49 14.72 -14.23
N GLN A 44 -2.44 14.31 -15.50
CA GLN A 44 -3.30 14.89 -16.54
C GLN A 44 -4.79 14.61 -16.31
N ILE A 45 -5.10 13.59 -15.51
CA ILE A 45 -6.47 13.11 -15.26
C ILE A 45 -6.94 13.50 -13.86
N PHE A 46 -6.05 13.45 -12.87
CA PHE A 46 -6.37 13.66 -11.46
C PHE A 46 -5.71 14.93 -10.94
N ASN A 47 -6.48 15.75 -10.21
CA ASN A 47 -5.98 17.02 -9.70
C ASN A 47 -5.05 16.86 -8.48
N SER A 48 -5.38 15.96 -7.55
CA SER A 48 -4.58 15.81 -6.31
C SER A 48 -4.60 14.40 -5.71
N ARG A 49 -5.75 13.72 -5.76
CA ARG A 49 -5.90 12.39 -5.16
C ARG A 49 -6.91 11.51 -5.88
N VAL A 50 -6.72 10.21 -5.70
CA VAL A 50 -7.77 9.20 -5.90
C VAL A 50 -8.16 8.67 -4.52
N GLN A 51 -9.46 8.58 -4.25
CA GLN A 51 -9.96 8.16 -2.93
C GLN A 51 -10.76 6.86 -3.02
N PHE A 52 -10.50 5.95 -2.09
CA PHE A 52 -11.19 4.67 -1.94
C PHE A 52 -11.87 4.62 -0.56
N PRO A 53 -13.20 4.68 -0.49
CA PRO A 53 -13.92 4.61 0.77
C PRO A 53 -13.97 3.18 1.32
N TYR A 54 -14.09 3.04 2.65
CA TYR A 54 -14.30 1.76 3.35
C TYR A 54 -13.32 0.64 3.00
N VAL A 55 -12.02 0.94 3.00
CA VAL A 55 -10.98 -0.08 2.77
C VAL A 55 -10.68 -0.78 4.08
N ARG A 56 -10.82 -2.11 4.10
CA ARG A 56 -10.58 -2.93 5.30
C ARG A 56 -9.09 -3.07 5.60
N SER A 57 -8.30 -3.35 4.57
CA SER A 57 -6.87 -3.62 4.67
C SER A 57 -6.18 -3.36 3.34
N ILE A 58 -4.86 -3.23 3.40
CA ILE A 58 -3.97 -3.06 2.26
C ILE A 58 -3.05 -4.28 2.21
N LEU A 59 -2.95 -4.91 1.05
CA LEU A 59 -1.99 -5.97 0.79
C LEU A 59 -0.92 -5.45 -0.17
N LEU A 60 0.35 -5.52 0.24
CA LEU A 60 1.50 -5.17 -0.60
C LEU A 60 2.16 -6.46 -1.07
N ARG A 61 2.21 -6.68 -2.38
CA ARG A 61 2.96 -7.78 -3.00
C ARG A 61 4.26 -7.25 -3.55
N ILE A 62 5.37 -7.73 -2.99
CA ILE A 62 6.70 -7.19 -3.22
C ILE A 62 7.58 -8.32 -3.73
N ASN A 63 8.39 -8.02 -4.73
CA ASN A 63 9.57 -8.82 -5.04
C ASN A 63 10.81 -8.11 -4.47
N LYS A 64 11.57 -8.81 -3.63
CA LYS A 64 12.71 -8.30 -2.85
C LYS A 64 13.85 -7.76 -3.73
N GLU A 65 13.94 -8.19 -4.99
CA GLU A 65 14.97 -7.77 -5.94
C GLU A 65 14.49 -6.64 -6.88
N SER A 66 13.17 -6.44 -6.97
CA SER A 66 12.55 -5.41 -7.81
C SER A 66 12.39 -4.08 -7.06
N HIS A 67 11.94 -3.06 -7.79
CA HIS A 67 11.43 -1.79 -7.25
C HIS A 67 9.96 -1.57 -7.60
N LEU A 68 9.29 -2.59 -8.13
CA LEU A 68 7.86 -2.59 -8.41
C LEU A 68 7.13 -3.45 -7.37
N MET A 69 6.00 -2.96 -6.89
CA MET A 69 5.06 -3.73 -6.08
C MET A 69 3.65 -3.56 -6.59
N THR A 70 2.80 -4.53 -6.30
CA THR A 70 1.36 -4.41 -6.48
C THR A 70 0.71 -4.10 -5.14
N VAL A 71 -0.08 -3.05 -5.10
CA VAL A 71 -0.91 -2.69 -3.94
C VAL A 71 -2.33 -3.15 -4.21
N HIS A 72 -2.88 -3.93 -3.30
CA HIS A 72 -4.25 -4.40 -3.32
C HIS A 72 -5.04 -3.75 -2.18
N LEU A 73 -6.14 -3.08 -2.51
CA LEU A 73 -7.10 -2.58 -1.53
C LEU A 73 -8.21 -3.62 -1.33
N MET A 74 -8.39 -4.05 -0.09
CA MET A 74 -9.26 -5.17 0.26
C MET A 74 -10.55 -4.68 0.90
N ARG A 75 -11.69 -5.31 0.56
CA ARG A 75 -12.97 -5.06 1.27
C ARG A 75 -13.10 -5.85 2.55
N ASP A 76 -12.47 -7.03 2.60
CA ASP A 76 -12.55 -7.97 3.72
C ASP A 76 -11.18 -8.64 3.95
N ILE A 77 -11.14 -9.62 4.86
CA ILE A 77 -9.90 -10.35 5.21
C ILE A 77 -9.49 -11.35 4.11
N ASP A 78 -10.43 -11.79 3.27
CA ASP A 78 -10.16 -12.73 2.18
C ASP A 78 -9.27 -12.08 1.10
N LEU A 79 -8.23 -12.79 0.64
CA LEU A 79 -7.33 -12.38 -0.43
C LEU A 79 -8.04 -12.13 -1.77
N PHE A 80 -9.19 -12.75 -2.01
CA PHE A 80 -10.00 -12.49 -3.21
C PHE A 80 -10.92 -11.27 -3.07
N SER A 81 -10.96 -10.62 -1.90
CA SER A 81 -11.77 -9.42 -1.66
C SER A 81 -11.14 -8.12 -2.17
N ALA A 82 -10.02 -8.22 -2.91
CA ALA A 82 -9.37 -7.07 -3.52
C ALA A 82 -10.31 -6.43 -4.56
N PHE A 83 -10.58 -5.13 -4.41
CA PHE A 83 -11.51 -4.40 -5.29
C PHE A 83 -10.82 -3.31 -6.11
N ALA A 84 -9.60 -2.96 -5.75
CA ALA A 84 -8.73 -2.07 -6.52
C ALA A 84 -7.30 -2.54 -6.39
N ASN A 85 -6.60 -2.62 -7.51
CA ASN A 85 -5.21 -3.04 -7.59
C ASN A 85 -4.44 -2.05 -8.47
N PHE A 86 -3.25 -1.67 -8.06
CA PHE A 86 -2.38 -0.82 -8.85
C PHE A 86 -0.92 -1.13 -8.55
N GLU A 87 -0.07 -0.85 -9.54
CA GLU A 87 1.37 -1.04 -9.42
C GLU A 87 2.04 0.27 -9.00
N VAL A 88 3.05 0.15 -8.17
CA VAL A 88 3.84 1.28 -7.68
C VAL A 88 5.31 0.98 -7.89
N ASP A 89 5.97 1.85 -8.65
CA ASP A 89 7.43 1.94 -8.68
C ASP A 89 7.91 2.75 -7.47
N TYR A 90 8.63 2.11 -6.55
CA TYR A 90 9.20 2.72 -5.35
C TYR A 90 10.73 2.94 -5.45
N SER A 91 11.30 2.92 -6.66
CA SER A 91 12.70 3.28 -6.91
C SER A 91 13.04 4.63 -6.28
N ASN A 92 14.10 4.65 -5.48
CA ASN A 92 14.61 5.84 -4.79
C ASN A 92 13.57 6.60 -3.96
N SER A 93 12.60 5.88 -3.36
CA SER A 93 11.54 6.52 -2.60
C SER A 93 11.21 5.78 -1.30
N ILE A 94 10.60 6.50 -0.37
CA ILE A 94 9.97 5.94 0.82
C ILE A 94 8.48 5.84 0.55
N PHE A 95 7.95 4.62 0.62
CA PHE A 95 6.51 4.38 0.52
C PHE A 95 5.86 4.60 1.88
N LYS A 96 4.83 5.45 1.92
CA LYS A 96 4.22 5.91 3.17
C LYS A 96 2.76 5.47 3.24
N ILE A 97 2.38 4.90 4.38
CA ILE A 97 0.99 4.58 4.73
C ILE A 97 0.70 5.23 6.08
N LYS A 98 0.16 6.45 6.03
CA LYS A 98 0.03 7.30 7.21
C LYS A 98 -1.39 7.43 7.68
N ASN A 99 -1.57 7.39 9.00
CA ASN A 99 -2.84 7.64 9.61
C ASN A 99 -3.05 9.15 9.76
N PHE A 100 -4.12 9.67 9.17
CA PHE A 100 -4.50 11.07 9.29
C PHE A 100 -5.96 11.15 9.72
N GLN A 101 -6.17 11.23 11.04
CA GLN A 101 -7.50 11.21 11.66
C GLN A 101 -8.29 9.95 11.26
N GLU A 102 -9.36 10.10 10.47
CA GLU A 102 -10.23 8.99 10.02
C GLU A 102 -9.85 8.45 8.63
N LYS A 103 -8.76 8.93 8.03
CA LYS A 103 -8.31 8.49 6.71
C LYS A 103 -6.85 8.02 6.72
N VAL A 104 -6.54 7.19 5.74
CA VAL A 104 -5.19 6.71 5.44
C VAL A 104 -4.68 7.46 4.22
N ILE A 105 -3.45 7.94 4.28
CA ILE A 105 -2.80 8.58 3.14
C ILE A 105 -1.70 7.65 2.63
N ILE A 106 -1.78 7.31 1.34
CA ILE A 106 -0.71 6.64 0.61
C ILE A 106 0.04 7.69 -0.22
N SER A 107 1.36 7.75 -0.05
CA SER A 107 2.22 8.63 -0.83
C SER A 107 3.62 8.03 -1.05
N LYS A 108 4.34 8.60 -2.01
CA LYS A 108 5.72 8.27 -2.35
C LYS A 108 6.57 9.55 -2.38
N ASN A 109 7.68 9.57 -1.65
CA ASN A 109 8.61 10.70 -1.57
C ASN A 109 10.06 10.25 -1.71
#